data_AF-A0A014NSC3-F1
#
_entry.id   AF-A0A014NSC3-F1
#
_cell.length_a   1.000
_cell.length_b   1.000
_cell.length_c   1.000
_cell.angle_alpha   90.00
_cell.angle_beta   90.00
_cell.angle_gamma   90.00
#
_symmetry.space_group_name_H-M   'P 1'
#
loop_
_entity.id
_entity.type
_entity.pdbx_description
1 polymer ?
#
loop_
_entity_poly.entity_id
_entity_poly.type
_entity_poly.pdbx_seq_one_letter_code
_entity_poly.pdbx_strand_id
1 'polypeptide(L)'
;MLDPRHAKPDCVLFTRKALIETAFLVGLRARLDDAPLDGDYAAILEQVADIASQPSYREMIARDEQALLLYAGTYAALRLCGREDTEFRRIIQQAVDGGYAASFERVPYRQLDLLHTLYLCGIEHDLPPMDTVLPFTLLRQNPNVLKLADPDIYAITHTLFYATDFGQRKPVWPRGYSPGRAVELLEALLVLCEARGNADLVGELLCCLYCLGITDSEAADRAWAFLETAQEDNGRVNGPEGIIHPGLDNGNADFRHWAEGYHTTIVTALAGLLARSPRRLTGPRPNLRATDVPLGAPLRQAVVWLCDHSMMQDPRVGLAGVTAAAIGAAAIQQRHLARPALEHYAVHLADADPDLWQEQGMEVAGEFALALRASGASCPSLERFLKTTAGVVGSLDRIPADLAYGVQRLISLGLLPPSTTAAIPRQSTPHEQRAYLLQAAVCLREASDTYHLGRLSGTIRTLAQTGWGQHRITQDAIAFLTAQQTTTGAFGYPASDDPTTRQQAQYSWTRSAVTALATASKQASLTAGRTAVQGNGPGSERQPQ
;
A
#
# COMPACT_ATOMS: atom_id res chain seq x y z
N MET A 1 -23.85 -28.74 10.00
CA MET A 1 -23.48 -27.83 8.91
C MET A 1 -24.61 -26.82 8.69
N LEU A 2 -24.31 -25.65 8.15
CA LEU A 2 -25.13 -24.42 8.19
C LEU A 2 -26.41 -24.58 7.35
N ASP A 3 -27.53 -24.81 8.02
CA ASP A 3 -28.83 -24.75 7.38
C ASP A 3 -29.52 -23.43 7.76
N PRO A 4 -29.73 -22.51 6.79
CA PRO A 4 -30.43 -21.26 7.05
C PRO A 4 -31.82 -21.42 7.68
N ARG A 5 -32.45 -22.60 7.59
CA ARG A 5 -33.74 -22.91 8.25
C ARG A 5 -33.65 -22.94 9.77
N HIS A 6 -32.50 -23.35 10.29
CA HIS A 6 -32.27 -23.50 11.72
C HIS A 6 -31.53 -22.29 12.32
N ALA A 7 -31.15 -21.33 11.47
CA ALA A 7 -30.55 -20.08 11.92
C ALA A 7 -31.61 -19.21 12.63
N LYS A 8 -31.18 -18.53 13.68
CA LYS A 8 -32.00 -17.47 14.30
C LYS A 8 -32.30 -16.39 13.25
N PRO A 9 -33.46 -15.69 13.31
CA PRO A 9 -33.87 -14.70 12.30
C PRO A 9 -32.80 -13.64 11.96
N ASP A 10 -32.05 -13.19 12.96
CA ASP A 10 -30.93 -12.24 12.86
C ASP A 10 -29.66 -12.83 12.22
N CYS A 11 -29.51 -14.16 12.21
CA CYS A 11 -28.39 -14.87 11.62
C CYS A 11 -28.66 -15.35 10.18
N VAL A 12 -29.91 -15.37 9.71
CA VAL A 12 -30.29 -16.01 8.44
C VAL A 12 -29.49 -15.47 7.24
N LEU A 13 -29.32 -14.14 7.13
CA LEU A 13 -28.56 -13.54 6.02
C LEU A 13 -27.08 -13.93 6.07
N PHE A 14 -26.50 -13.94 7.27
CA PHE A 14 -25.11 -14.35 7.47
C PHE A 14 -24.91 -15.83 7.12
N THR A 15 -25.79 -16.72 7.58
CA THR A 15 -25.76 -18.16 7.26
C THR A 15 -25.92 -18.40 5.75
N ARG A 16 -26.77 -17.62 5.07
CA ARG A 16 -26.93 -17.70 3.60
C ARG A 16 -25.67 -17.25 2.87
N LYS A 17 -25.03 -16.17 3.32
CA LYS A 17 -23.75 -15.70 2.79
C LYS A 17 -22.69 -16.80 2.94
N ALA A 18 -22.55 -17.37 4.13
CA ALA A 18 -21.61 -18.45 4.38
C ALA A 18 -21.88 -19.70 3.51
N LEU A 19 -23.16 -20.04 3.30
CA LEU A 19 -23.55 -21.13 2.40
C LEU A 19 -23.12 -20.84 0.95
N ILE A 20 -23.31 -19.61 0.45
CA ILE A 20 -22.93 -19.26 -0.92
C ILE A 20 -21.42 -19.32 -1.11
N GLU A 21 -20.64 -18.81 -0.17
CA GLU A 21 -19.17 -18.77 -0.26
C GLU A 21 -18.59 -20.18 -0.16
N THR A 22 -19.17 -21.02 0.70
CA THR A 22 -18.83 -22.43 0.80
C THR A 22 -19.16 -23.18 -0.50
N ALA A 23 -20.35 -22.93 -1.08
CA ALA A 23 -20.73 -23.50 -2.37
C ALA A 23 -19.77 -23.07 -3.48
N PHE A 24 -19.40 -21.78 -3.53
CA PHE A 24 -18.44 -21.25 -4.49
C PHE A 24 -17.06 -21.89 -4.35
N LEU A 25 -16.58 -22.14 -3.13
CA LEU A 25 -15.32 -22.86 -2.92
C LEU A 25 -15.36 -24.25 -3.58
N VAL A 26 -16.46 -24.99 -3.42
CA VAL A 26 -16.63 -26.31 -4.04
C VAL A 26 -16.73 -26.21 -5.57
N GLY A 27 -17.53 -25.28 -6.09
CA GLY A 27 -17.66 -25.05 -7.52
C GLY A 27 -16.34 -24.66 -8.17
N LEU A 28 -15.57 -23.78 -7.53
CA LEU A 28 -14.23 -23.41 -7.97
C LEU A 28 -13.25 -24.58 -7.83
N ARG A 29 -13.34 -25.41 -6.79
CA ARG A 29 -12.52 -26.63 -6.69
C ARG A 29 -12.75 -27.57 -7.86
N ALA A 30 -14.00 -27.83 -8.25
CA ALA A 30 -14.34 -28.67 -9.41
C ALA A 30 -13.81 -28.06 -10.72
N ARG A 31 -13.80 -26.72 -10.80
CA ARG A 31 -13.33 -26.02 -11.99
C ARG A 31 -11.81 -25.93 -12.10
N LEU A 32 -11.12 -25.75 -10.98
CA LEU A 32 -9.67 -25.49 -10.94
C LEU A 32 -8.82 -26.75 -10.96
N ASP A 33 -9.40 -27.91 -10.63
CA ASP A 33 -8.71 -29.19 -10.55
C ASP A 33 -9.65 -30.31 -11.04
N ASP A 34 -9.15 -31.10 -11.99
CA ASP A 34 -9.89 -32.17 -12.68
C ASP A 34 -10.12 -33.43 -11.81
N ALA A 35 -9.43 -33.53 -10.66
CA ALA A 35 -9.69 -34.62 -9.74
C ALA A 35 -11.14 -34.55 -9.22
N PRO A 36 -11.87 -35.69 -9.17
CA PRO A 36 -13.25 -35.75 -8.67
C PRO A 36 -13.38 -35.13 -7.29
N LEU A 37 -14.54 -34.53 -7.02
CA LEU A 37 -14.88 -34.10 -5.67
C LEU A 37 -15.11 -35.35 -4.79
N ASP A 38 -14.32 -35.50 -3.75
CA ASP A 38 -14.42 -36.56 -2.75
C ASP A 38 -14.46 -35.99 -1.32
N GLY A 39 -14.61 -36.87 -0.34
CA GLY A 39 -14.59 -36.53 1.10
C GLY A 39 -15.47 -35.32 1.45
N ASP A 40 -14.85 -34.33 2.10
CA ASP A 40 -15.53 -33.14 2.59
C ASP A 40 -16.13 -32.28 1.47
N TYR A 41 -15.48 -32.17 0.31
CA TYR A 41 -16.01 -31.42 -0.83
C TYR A 41 -17.29 -32.05 -1.38
N ALA A 42 -17.33 -33.39 -1.47
CA ALA A 42 -18.54 -34.10 -1.88
C ALA A 42 -19.67 -33.92 -0.87
N ALA A 43 -19.37 -34.03 0.44
CA ALA A 43 -20.36 -33.83 1.49
C ALA A 43 -20.95 -32.42 1.50
N ILE A 44 -20.11 -31.40 1.30
CA ILE A 44 -20.54 -30.01 1.15
C ILE A 44 -21.41 -29.84 -0.09
N LEU A 45 -21.01 -30.40 -1.25
CA LEU A 45 -21.80 -30.33 -2.48
C LEU A 45 -23.21 -30.90 -2.30
N GLU A 46 -23.32 -32.07 -1.67
CA GLU A 46 -24.63 -32.69 -1.40
C GLU A 46 -25.49 -31.81 -0.51
N GLN A 47 -24.93 -31.21 0.54
CA GLN A 47 -25.70 -30.34 1.42
C GLN A 47 -26.15 -29.05 0.71
N VAL A 48 -25.28 -28.44 -0.10
CA VAL A 48 -25.63 -27.28 -0.91
C VAL A 48 -26.76 -27.63 -1.88
N ALA A 49 -26.69 -28.80 -2.53
CA ALA A 49 -27.73 -29.28 -3.43
C ALA A 49 -29.05 -29.54 -2.70
N ASP A 50 -29.02 -30.18 -1.51
CA ASP A 50 -30.20 -30.39 -0.68
C ASP A 50 -30.89 -29.07 -0.32
N ILE A 51 -30.12 -28.07 0.15
CA ILE A 51 -30.66 -26.74 0.49
C ILE A 51 -31.23 -26.03 -0.74
N ALA A 52 -30.51 -26.03 -1.86
CA ALA A 52 -30.94 -25.41 -3.12
C ALA A 52 -32.16 -26.09 -3.75
N SER A 53 -32.40 -27.37 -3.45
CA SER A 53 -33.57 -28.11 -3.91
C SER A 53 -34.89 -27.66 -3.26
N GLN A 54 -34.80 -26.96 -2.13
CA GLN A 54 -35.97 -26.59 -1.35
C GLN A 54 -36.77 -25.47 -2.03
N PRO A 55 -38.11 -25.63 -2.15
CA PRO A 55 -38.96 -24.58 -2.73
C PRO A 55 -38.83 -23.23 -2.02
N SER A 56 -38.70 -23.23 -0.69
CA SER A 56 -38.53 -22.01 0.12
C SER A 56 -37.21 -21.28 -0.16
N TYR A 57 -36.18 -21.98 -0.61
CA TYR A 57 -34.91 -21.36 -1.01
C TYR A 57 -35.08 -20.64 -2.35
N ARG A 58 -35.76 -21.28 -3.31
CA ARG A 58 -36.01 -20.74 -4.66
C ARG A 58 -37.02 -19.59 -4.65
N GLU A 59 -38.06 -19.70 -3.82
CA GLU A 59 -39.08 -18.67 -3.61
C GLU A 59 -38.45 -17.31 -3.28
N MET A 60 -37.34 -17.31 -2.55
CA MET A 60 -36.67 -16.07 -2.16
C MET A 60 -36.20 -15.23 -3.35
N ILE A 61 -35.77 -15.84 -4.47
CA ILE A 61 -35.44 -15.08 -5.69
C ILE A 61 -36.69 -14.47 -6.30
N ALA A 62 -37.76 -15.25 -6.38
CA ALA A 62 -39.01 -14.80 -6.97
C ALA A 62 -39.67 -13.69 -6.14
N ARG A 63 -39.46 -13.69 -4.82
CA ARG A 63 -40.02 -12.71 -3.89
C ARG A 63 -39.15 -11.47 -3.73
N ASP A 64 -37.84 -11.62 -3.75
CA ASP A 64 -36.87 -10.57 -3.48
C ASP A 64 -35.73 -10.59 -4.50
N GLU A 65 -35.94 -9.84 -5.58
CA GLU A 65 -34.96 -9.68 -6.64
C GLU A 65 -33.69 -8.93 -6.17
N GLN A 66 -33.69 -8.24 -5.01
CA GLN A 66 -32.44 -7.73 -4.40
C GLN A 66 -31.53 -8.86 -3.95
N ALA A 67 -32.13 -9.96 -3.51
CA ALA A 67 -31.40 -11.14 -3.09
C ALA A 67 -30.99 -12.04 -4.26
N LEU A 68 -31.30 -11.69 -5.52
CA LEU A 68 -30.92 -12.45 -6.71
C LEU A 68 -29.46 -12.89 -6.65
N LEU A 69 -28.54 -11.99 -6.30
CA LEU A 69 -27.11 -12.29 -6.21
C LEU A 69 -26.80 -13.35 -5.14
N LEU A 70 -27.46 -13.27 -3.98
CA LEU A 70 -27.29 -14.18 -2.85
C LEU A 70 -27.79 -15.60 -3.15
N TYR A 71 -28.65 -15.79 -4.14
CA TYR A 71 -29.23 -17.10 -4.45
C TYR A 71 -28.77 -17.66 -5.78
N ALA A 72 -28.63 -16.81 -6.81
CA ALA A 72 -28.09 -17.19 -8.11
C ALA A 72 -26.65 -17.71 -7.99
N GLY A 73 -25.86 -17.18 -7.04
CA GLY A 73 -24.52 -17.70 -6.77
C GLY A 73 -24.50 -19.18 -6.32
N THR A 74 -25.51 -19.64 -5.57
CA THR A 74 -25.66 -21.07 -5.24
C THR A 74 -25.88 -21.92 -6.49
N TYR A 75 -26.75 -21.45 -7.39
CA TYR A 75 -26.98 -22.12 -8.67
C TYR A 75 -25.72 -22.12 -9.55
N ALA A 76 -25.00 -21.01 -9.61
CA ALA A 76 -23.71 -20.90 -10.32
C ALA A 76 -22.71 -21.95 -9.81
N ALA A 77 -22.55 -22.08 -8.49
CA ALA A 77 -21.67 -23.07 -7.89
C ALA A 77 -22.08 -24.52 -8.22
N LEU A 78 -23.38 -24.85 -8.14
CA LEU A 78 -23.90 -26.17 -8.52
C LEU A 78 -23.64 -26.49 -9.99
N ARG A 79 -23.86 -25.51 -10.88
CA ARG A 79 -23.61 -25.65 -12.31
C ARG A 79 -22.13 -25.90 -12.62
N LEU A 80 -21.21 -25.25 -11.90
CA LEU A 80 -19.76 -25.54 -12.01
C LEU A 80 -19.42 -26.99 -11.65
N CYS A 81 -20.21 -27.63 -10.79
CA CYS A 81 -20.09 -29.05 -10.44
C CYS A 81 -20.91 -29.97 -11.38
N GLY A 82 -21.42 -29.47 -12.51
CA GLY A 82 -22.24 -30.25 -13.44
C GLY A 82 -23.67 -30.54 -12.97
N ARG A 83 -24.15 -29.85 -11.93
CA ARG A 83 -25.52 -29.99 -11.41
C ARG A 83 -26.37 -28.83 -11.90
N GLU A 84 -27.09 -29.06 -12.99
CA GLU A 84 -28.07 -28.11 -13.51
C GLU A 84 -29.48 -28.45 -13.02
N ASP A 85 -30.22 -27.43 -12.60
CA ASP A 85 -31.64 -27.49 -12.28
C ASP A 85 -32.40 -26.51 -13.19
N THR A 86 -33.33 -27.04 -13.99
CA THR A 86 -34.07 -26.27 -14.99
C THR A 86 -35.06 -25.29 -14.37
N GLU A 87 -35.66 -25.63 -13.24
CA GLU A 87 -36.59 -24.74 -12.54
C GLU A 87 -35.83 -23.60 -11.87
N PHE A 88 -34.71 -23.89 -11.20
CA PHE A 88 -33.88 -22.87 -10.58
C PHE A 88 -33.36 -21.88 -11.64
N ARG A 89 -32.87 -22.39 -12.78
CA ARG A 89 -32.47 -21.56 -13.93
C ARG A 89 -33.62 -20.67 -14.43
N ARG A 90 -34.82 -21.24 -14.57
CA ARG A 90 -36.01 -20.52 -15.04
C ARG A 90 -36.37 -19.36 -14.10
N ILE A 91 -36.31 -19.56 -12.79
CA ILE A 91 -36.61 -18.51 -11.79
C ILE A 91 -35.57 -17.37 -11.87
N ILE A 92 -34.28 -17.70 -12.03
CA ILE A 92 -33.23 -16.69 -12.22
C ILE A 92 -33.45 -15.92 -13.51
N GLN A 93 -33.77 -16.60 -14.62
CA GLN A 93 -34.07 -15.94 -15.90
C GLN A 93 -35.26 -14.99 -15.77
N GLN A 94 -36.35 -15.42 -15.11
CA GLN A 94 -37.51 -14.56 -14.87
C GLN A 94 -37.18 -13.29 -14.07
N ALA A 95 -36.35 -13.40 -13.03
CA ALA A 95 -35.91 -12.24 -12.25
C ALA A 95 -35.03 -11.28 -13.05
N VAL A 96 -34.25 -11.79 -14.01
CA VAL A 96 -33.45 -10.96 -14.93
C VAL A 96 -34.33 -10.30 -15.98
N ASP A 97 -35.25 -11.06 -16.61
CA ASP A 97 -36.19 -10.58 -17.62
C ASP A 97 -37.16 -9.51 -17.06
N GLY A 98 -37.45 -9.57 -15.76
CA GLY A 98 -38.21 -8.54 -15.04
C GLY A 98 -37.54 -7.17 -15.02
N GLY A 99 -36.25 -7.07 -15.37
CA GLY A 99 -35.52 -5.80 -15.54
C GLY A 99 -35.17 -5.06 -14.25
N TYR A 100 -35.73 -5.48 -13.11
CA TYR A 100 -35.45 -4.84 -11.82
C TYR A 100 -33.99 -5.04 -11.37
N ALA A 101 -33.39 -6.19 -11.69
CA ALA A 101 -31.96 -6.42 -11.50
C ALA A 101 -31.10 -5.34 -12.17
N ALA A 102 -31.51 -4.82 -13.33
CA ALA A 102 -30.84 -3.71 -14.04
C ALA A 102 -31.12 -2.32 -13.43
N SER A 103 -32.17 -2.19 -12.62
CA SER A 103 -32.69 -0.91 -12.12
C SER A 103 -32.00 -0.43 -10.84
N PHE A 104 -31.23 -1.28 -10.17
CA PHE A 104 -30.50 -0.91 -8.95
C PHE A 104 -29.20 -0.17 -9.23
N GLU A 105 -29.01 0.94 -8.52
CA GLU A 105 -27.71 1.57 -8.40
C GLU A 105 -26.74 0.63 -7.67
N ARG A 106 -25.68 0.21 -8.36
CA ARG A 106 -24.61 -0.61 -7.79
C ARG A 106 -23.27 0.08 -7.95
N VAL A 107 -22.46 -0.01 -6.91
CA VAL A 107 -21.05 0.30 -7.03
C VAL A 107 -20.40 -0.66 -8.05
N PRO A 108 -19.40 -0.22 -8.83
CA PRO A 108 -18.91 -0.98 -9.99
C PRO A 108 -18.51 -2.43 -9.73
N TYR A 109 -17.86 -2.74 -8.61
CA TYR A 109 -17.47 -4.12 -8.30
C TYR A 109 -18.69 -5.02 -7.99
N ARG A 110 -19.78 -4.47 -7.45
CA ARG A 110 -21.05 -5.21 -7.25
C ARG A 110 -21.82 -5.40 -8.54
N GLN A 111 -21.65 -4.50 -9.51
CA GLN A 111 -22.16 -4.74 -10.86
C GLN A 111 -21.38 -5.88 -11.54
N LEU A 112 -20.05 -5.95 -11.35
CA LEU A 112 -19.26 -7.08 -11.83
C LEU A 112 -19.65 -8.40 -11.16
N ASP A 113 -19.96 -8.38 -9.87
CA ASP A 113 -20.46 -9.53 -9.09
C ASP A 113 -21.73 -10.14 -9.73
N LEU A 114 -22.71 -9.27 -10.05
CA LEU A 114 -23.92 -9.67 -10.76
C LEU A 114 -23.61 -10.25 -12.14
N LEU A 115 -22.84 -9.54 -12.97
CA LEU A 115 -22.53 -9.96 -14.34
C LEU A 115 -21.76 -11.28 -14.38
N HIS A 116 -20.80 -11.46 -13.47
CA HIS A 116 -20.04 -12.70 -13.34
C HIS A 116 -20.92 -13.85 -12.86
N THR A 117 -21.80 -13.61 -11.88
CA THR A 117 -22.77 -14.60 -11.41
C THR A 117 -23.68 -15.04 -12.55
N LEU A 118 -24.27 -14.12 -13.32
CA LEU A 118 -25.13 -14.46 -14.46
C LEU A 118 -24.39 -15.24 -15.56
N TYR A 119 -23.13 -14.86 -15.82
CA TYR A 119 -22.25 -15.60 -16.71
C TYR A 119 -22.04 -17.05 -16.24
N LEU A 120 -21.75 -17.26 -14.95
CA LEU A 120 -21.61 -18.60 -14.39
C LEU A 120 -22.94 -19.39 -14.38
N CYS A 121 -24.07 -18.72 -14.20
CA CYS A 121 -25.40 -19.34 -14.33
C CYS A 121 -25.77 -19.68 -15.79
N GLY A 122 -25.12 -19.07 -16.79
CA GLY A 122 -25.49 -19.24 -18.20
C GLY A 122 -26.86 -18.60 -18.51
N ILE A 123 -27.10 -17.44 -17.90
CA ILE A 123 -28.32 -16.65 -18.06
C ILE A 123 -28.07 -15.56 -19.10
N GLU A 124 -28.93 -15.49 -20.10
CA GLU A 124 -28.88 -14.45 -21.12
C GLU A 124 -29.47 -13.16 -20.55
N HIS A 125 -28.87 -12.01 -20.90
CA HIS A 125 -29.29 -10.71 -20.39
C HIS A 125 -28.83 -9.57 -21.30
N ASP A 126 -29.52 -8.43 -21.24
CA ASP A 126 -29.18 -7.19 -21.95
C ASP A 126 -28.31 -6.23 -21.13
N LEU A 127 -27.83 -6.65 -19.95
CA LEU A 127 -26.93 -5.83 -19.13
C LEU A 127 -25.57 -5.57 -19.83
N PRO A 128 -24.88 -4.47 -19.49
CA PRO A 128 -23.56 -4.17 -20.06
C PRO A 128 -22.55 -5.30 -19.81
N PRO A 129 -21.65 -5.61 -20.76
CA PRO A 129 -20.62 -6.62 -20.55
C PRO A 129 -19.62 -6.16 -19.48
N MET A 130 -19.02 -7.10 -18.74
CA MET A 130 -18.08 -6.82 -17.64
C MET A 130 -16.99 -5.81 -18.02
N ASP A 131 -16.44 -5.92 -19.23
CA ASP A 131 -15.35 -5.07 -19.71
C ASP A 131 -15.74 -3.58 -19.84
N THR A 132 -17.05 -3.27 -19.96
CA THR A 132 -17.57 -1.89 -19.93
C THR A 132 -17.72 -1.33 -18.52
N VAL A 133 -17.78 -2.18 -17.51
CA VAL A 133 -17.88 -1.78 -16.10
C VAL A 133 -16.49 -1.57 -15.48
N LEU A 134 -15.49 -2.35 -15.90
CA LEU A 134 -14.11 -2.26 -15.39
C LEU A 134 -13.52 -0.85 -15.34
N PRO A 135 -13.72 0.05 -16.34
CA PRO A 135 -13.20 1.42 -16.29
C PRO A 135 -13.65 2.24 -15.08
N PHE A 136 -14.78 1.90 -14.47
CA PHE A 136 -15.36 2.64 -13.35
C PHE A 136 -14.92 2.10 -11.98
N THR A 137 -14.22 0.97 -11.95
CA THR A 137 -13.79 0.33 -10.69
C THR A 137 -12.68 1.10 -10.00
N LEU A 138 -12.59 0.93 -8.67
CA LEU A 138 -11.51 1.52 -7.88
C LEU A 138 -10.13 1.04 -8.36
N LEU A 139 -10.01 -0.24 -8.74
CA LEU A 139 -8.80 -0.83 -9.33
C LEU A 139 -8.28 0.00 -10.51
N ARG A 140 -9.17 0.49 -11.39
CA ARG A 140 -8.79 1.28 -12.55
C ARG A 140 -8.19 2.65 -12.19
N GLN A 141 -8.62 3.22 -11.07
CA GLN A 141 -8.20 4.55 -10.60
C GLN A 141 -6.79 4.55 -9.99
N ASN A 142 -6.17 3.37 -9.79
CA ASN A 142 -4.85 3.21 -9.19
C ASN A 142 -4.72 3.98 -7.86
N PRO A 143 -5.57 3.66 -6.87
CA PRO A 143 -5.71 4.44 -5.66
C PRO A 143 -4.42 4.46 -4.83
N ASN A 144 -4.33 5.47 -3.97
CA ASN A 144 -3.25 5.59 -2.99
C ASN A 144 -3.48 4.59 -1.85
N VAL A 145 -2.52 3.68 -1.61
CA VAL A 145 -2.68 2.60 -0.62
C VAL A 145 -2.88 3.08 0.82
N LEU A 146 -2.36 4.26 1.17
CA LEU A 146 -2.52 4.81 2.52
C LEU A 146 -3.94 5.35 2.77
N LYS A 147 -4.73 5.58 1.71
CA LYS A 147 -6.10 6.09 1.83
C LYS A 147 -7.18 5.01 1.80
N LEU A 148 -6.81 3.77 1.52
CA LEU A 148 -7.77 2.67 1.36
C LEU A 148 -8.22 2.13 2.72
N ALA A 149 -9.52 2.07 2.95
CA ALA A 149 -10.09 1.31 4.06
C ALA A 149 -10.33 -0.14 3.64
N ASP A 150 -10.62 -1.03 4.60
CA ASP A 150 -10.87 -2.44 4.31
C ASP A 150 -11.99 -2.65 3.26
N PRO A 151 -13.14 -1.93 3.29
CA PRO A 151 -14.15 -2.01 2.23
C PRO A 151 -13.63 -1.68 0.82
N ASP A 152 -12.64 -0.78 0.71
CA ASP A 152 -12.03 -0.43 -0.57
C ASP A 152 -11.12 -1.55 -1.09
N ILE A 153 -10.42 -2.23 -0.17
CA ILE A 153 -9.58 -3.39 -0.50
C ILE A 153 -10.45 -4.55 -0.97
N TYR A 154 -11.57 -4.83 -0.28
CA TYR A 154 -12.59 -5.78 -0.76
C TYR A 154 -13.13 -5.41 -2.14
N ALA A 155 -13.38 -4.13 -2.41
CA ALA A 155 -13.83 -3.69 -3.72
C ALA A 155 -12.79 -3.98 -4.82
N ILE A 156 -11.49 -3.87 -4.51
CA ILE A 156 -10.38 -4.20 -5.41
C ILE A 156 -10.28 -5.71 -5.64
N THR A 157 -10.32 -6.51 -4.59
CA THR A 157 -10.17 -7.97 -4.67
C THR A 157 -11.34 -8.60 -5.44
N HIS A 158 -12.57 -8.22 -5.10
CA HIS A 158 -13.77 -8.66 -5.82
C HIS A 158 -13.76 -8.24 -7.29
N THR A 159 -13.29 -7.02 -7.60
CA THR A 159 -13.11 -6.59 -9.00
C THR A 159 -12.21 -7.58 -9.75
N LEU A 160 -11.09 -7.98 -9.14
CA LEU A 160 -10.16 -8.93 -9.77
C LEU A 160 -10.74 -10.34 -9.89
N PHE A 161 -11.42 -10.84 -8.86
CA PHE A 161 -12.09 -12.15 -8.91
C PHE A 161 -13.05 -12.24 -10.08
N TYR A 162 -13.96 -11.26 -10.22
CA TYR A 162 -14.98 -11.28 -11.28
C TYR A 162 -14.39 -10.96 -12.67
N ALA A 163 -13.48 -9.98 -12.76
CA ALA A 163 -12.86 -9.63 -14.04
C ALA A 163 -12.07 -10.81 -14.62
N THR A 164 -11.32 -11.52 -13.78
CA THR A 164 -10.47 -12.63 -14.20
C THR A 164 -11.17 -13.97 -14.17
N ASP A 165 -12.44 -14.04 -13.73
CA ASP A 165 -13.15 -15.29 -13.51
C ASP A 165 -12.31 -16.25 -12.63
N PHE A 166 -11.83 -15.73 -11.50
CA PHE A 166 -10.89 -16.40 -10.59
C PHE A 166 -9.64 -16.96 -11.31
N GLY A 167 -9.04 -16.14 -12.17
CA GLY A 167 -7.86 -16.49 -12.96
C GLY A 167 -8.12 -17.41 -14.16
N GLN A 168 -9.38 -17.75 -14.47
CA GLN A 168 -9.73 -18.59 -15.62
C GLN A 168 -9.88 -17.80 -16.93
N ARG A 169 -9.89 -16.46 -16.85
CA ARG A 169 -10.06 -15.57 -18.00
C ARG A 169 -9.08 -14.40 -17.94
N LYS A 170 -8.56 -14.00 -19.10
CA LYS A 170 -7.87 -12.71 -19.25
C LYS A 170 -8.92 -11.62 -19.55
N PRO A 171 -9.15 -10.65 -18.66
CA PRO A 171 -10.09 -9.57 -18.93
C PRO A 171 -9.57 -8.64 -20.03
N VAL A 172 -10.48 -7.97 -20.72
CA VAL A 172 -10.12 -6.86 -21.62
C VAL A 172 -9.90 -5.62 -20.76
N TRP A 173 -8.64 -5.37 -20.44
CA TRP A 173 -8.27 -4.21 -19.63
C TRP A 173 -8.59 -2.89 -20.34
N PRO A 174 -9.08 -1.86 -19.61
CA PRO A 174 -9.33 -0.54 -20.21
C PRO A 174 -8.07 0.04 -20.86
N ARG A 175 -8.24 0.80 -21.96
CA ARG A 175 -7.11 1.40 -22.68
C ARG A 175 -6.20 2.20 -21.73
N GLY A 176 -4.89 1.96 -21.84
CA GLY A 176 -3.86 2.61 -21.00
C GLY A 176 -3.76 2.06 -19.58
N TYR A 177 -4.56 1.06 -19.21
CA TYR A 177 -4.37 0.33 -17.97
C TYR A 177 -3.24 -0.68 -18.12
N SER A 178 -2.40 -0.81 -17.09
CA SER A 178 -1.32 -1.79 -17.04
C SER A 178 -1.61 -2.78 -15.90
N PRO A 179 -1.75 -4.08 -16.18
CA PRO A 179 -1.96 -5.09 -15.15
C PRO A 179 -0.86 -5.13 -14.09
N GLY A 180 0.38 -4.74 -14.45
CA GLY A 180 1.45 -4.64 -13.46
C GLY A 180 1.17 -3.61 -12.37
N ARG A 181 0.35 -2.57 -12.63
CA ARG A 181 -0.05 -1.62 -11.58
C ARG A 181 -0.98 -2.28 -10.56
N ALA A 182 -1.81 -3.22 -11.00
CA ALA A 182 -2.58 -4.07 -10.10
C ALA A 182 -1.63 -4.88 -9.22
N VAL A 183 -0.61 -5.51 -9.81
CA VAL A 183 0.37 -6.32 -9.06
C VAL A 183 1.10 -5.47 -8.01
N GLU A 184 1.64 -4.31 -8.38
CA GLU A 184 2.28 -3.38 -7.42
C GLU A 184 1.33 -2.94 -6.29
N LEU A 185 0.06 -2.67 -6.63
CA LEU A 185 -0.98 -2.32 -5.68
C LEU A 185 -1.25 -3.47 -4.70
N LEU A 186 -1.43 -4.69 -5.21
CA LEU A 186 -1.71 -5.88 -4.40
C LEU A 186 -0.55 -6.21 -3.46
N GLU A 187 0.70 -6.15 -3.93
CA GLU A 187 1.89 -6.40 -3.11
C GLU A 187 2.04 -5.36 -1.99
N ALA A 188 1.74 -4.09 -2.28
CA ALA A 188 1.71 -3.04 -1.27
C ALA A 188 0.59 -3.24 -0.24
N LEU A 189 -0.58 -3.67 -0.69
CA LEU A 189 -1.70 -3.98 0.19
C LEU A 189 -1.44 -5.22 1.04
N LEU A 190 -0.73 -6.24 0.54
CA LEU A 190 -0.31 -7.39 1.34
C LEU A 190 0.54 -6.94 2.53
N VAL A 191 1.55 -6.10 2.28
CA VAL A 191 2.39 -5.53 3.34
C VAL A 191 1.56 -4.75 4.38
N LEU A 192 0.58 -3.96 3.95
CA LEU A 192 -0.27 -3.17 4.86
C LEU A 192 -1.29 -4.04 5.63
N CYS A 193 -1.84 -5.08 5.03
CA CYS A 193 -2.77 -5.99 5.69
C CYS A 193 -2.04 -6.92 6.68
N GLU A 194 -0.87 -7.43 6.29
CA GLU A 194 0.04 -8.18 7.17
C GLU A 194 0.39 -7.36 8.41
N ALA A 195 0.84 -6.12 8.21
CA ALA A 195 1.22 -5.24 9.31
C ALA A 195 0.05 -4.86 10.25
N ARG A 196 -1.20 -5.05 9.81
CA ARG A 196 -2.42 -4.85 10.60
C ARG A 196 -3.00 -6.15 11.17
N GLY A 197 -2.38 -7.29 10.91
CA GLY A 197 -2.89 -8.60 11.34
C GLY A 197 -4.18 -9.04 10.63
N ASN A 198 -4.50 -8.49 9.46
CA ASN A 198 -5.74 -8.81 8.74
C ASN A 198 -5.56 -10.00 7.79
N ALA A 199 -5.62 -11.22 8.34
CA ALA A 199 -5.50 -12.48 7.60
C ALA A 199 -6.55 -12.68 6.50
N ASP A 200 -7.73 -12.11 6.69
CA ASP A 200 -8.81 -12.18 5.72
C ASP A 200 -8.41 -11.52 4.39
N LEU A 201 -8.02 -10.24 4.45
CA LEU A 201 -7.57 -9.51 3.28
C LEU A 201 -6.24 -10.05 2.73
N VAL A 202 -5.36 -10.59 3.58
CA VAL A 202 -4.13 -11.24 3.11
C VAL A 202 -4.47 -12.44 2.20
N GLY A 203 -5.42 -13.29 2.61
CA GLY A 203 -5.89 -14.40 1.78
C GLY A 203 -6.50 -13.93 0.46
N GLU A 204 -7.32 -12.87 0.48
CA GLU A 204 -7.97 -12.36 -0.74
C GLU A 204 -6.95 -11.77 -1.72
N LEU A 205 -5.98 -11.02 -1.21
CA LEU A 205 -4.92 -10.42 -2.02
C LEU A 205 -3.99 -11.48 -2.64
N LEU A 206 -3.72 -12.58 -1.91
CA LEU A 206 -3.04 -13.74 -2.47
C LEU A 206 -3.83 -14.38 -3.62
N CYS A 207 -5.14 -14.61 -3.43
CA CYS A 207 -6.02 -15.08 -4.51
C CYS A 207 -5.91 -14.16 -5.74
N CYS A 208 -5.91 -12.84 -5.54
CA CYS A 208 -5.81 -11.85 -6.60
C CYS A 208 -4.48 -11.93 -7.38
N LEU A 209 -3.35 -12.12 -6.70
CA LEU A 209 -2.06 -12.32 -7.37
C LEU A 209 -2.09 -13.57 -8.27
N TYR A 210 -2.66 -14.68 -7.79
CA TYR A 210 -2.80 -15.89 -8.60
C TYR A 210 -3.81 -15.74 -9.73
N CYS A 211 -4.88 -14.97 -9.53
CA CYS A 211 -5.82 -14.60 -10.59
C CYS A 211 -5.15 -13.82 -11.73
N LEU A 212 -4.14 -13.01 -11.41
CA LEU A 212 -3.29 -12.30 -12.38
C LEU A 212 -2.13 -13.15 -12.91
N GLY A 213 -1.98 -14.37 -12.40
CA GLY A 213 -0.95 -15.33 -12.82
C GLY A 213 0.44 -15.09 -12.25
N ILE A 214 0.54 -14.33 -11.15
CA ILE A 214 1.79 -14.00 -10.47
C ILE A 214 2.15 -15.12 -9.50
N THR A 215 3.39 -15.62 -9.62
CA THR A 215 3.91 -16.73 -8.79
C THR A 215 5.27 -16.42 -8.18
N ASP A 216 5.91 -15.35 -8.63
CA ASP A 216 7.25 -14.90 -8.27
C ASP A 216 7.16 -13.57 -7.50
N SER A 217 6.53 -13.61 -6.31
CA SER A 217 6.36 -12.44 -5.45
C SER A 217 6.81 -12.74 -4.02
N GLU A 218 7.86 -12.04 -3.58
CA GLU A 218 8.32 -12.12 -2.18
C GLU A 218 7.24 -11.66 -1.18
N ALA A 219 6.30 -10.81 -1.62
CA ALA A 219 5.16 -10.43 -0.79
C ALA A 219 4.16 -11.59 -0.63
N ALA A 220 3.98 -12.41 -1.67
CA ALA A 220 3.16 -13.61 -1.58
C ALA A 220 3.80 -14.66 -0.64
N ASP A 221 5.12 -14.84 -0.70
CA ASP A 221 5.83 -15.77 0.19
C ASP A 221 5.66 -15.40 1.67
N ARG A 222 5.79 -14.09 2.00
CA ARG A 222 5.53 -13.60 3.37
C ARG A 222 4.07 -13.75 3.77
N ALA A 223 3.15 -13.48 2.85
CA ALA A 223 1.73 -13.63 3.10
C ALA A 223 1.36 -15.08 3.45
N TRP A 224 1.96 -16.07 2.78
CA TRP A 224 1.79 -17.47 3.16
C TRP A 224 2.34 -17.79 4.55
N ALA A 225 3.56 -17.34 4.86
CA ALA A 225 4.13 -17.51 6.20
C ALA A 225 3.24 -16.86 7.28
N PHE A 226 2.68 -15.69 7.00
CA PHE A 226 1.75 -15.02 7.90
C PHE A 226 0.45 -15.82 8.10
N LEU A 227 -0.16 -16.32 7.02
CA LEU A 227 -1.37 -17.15 7.12
C LEU A 227 -1.13 -18.46 7.87
N GLU A 228 0.05 -19.06 7.72
CA GLU A 228 0.47 -20.24 8.50
C GLU A 228 0.50 -19.91 10.00
N THR A 229 0.99 -18.73 10.40
CA THR A 229 0.95 -18.31 11.82
C THR A 229 -0.45 -18.00 12.34
N ALA A 230 -1.41 -17.70 11.46
CA ALA A 230 -2.81 -17.44 11.81
C ALA A 230 -3.68 -18.71 11.78
N GLN A 231 -3.12 -19.83 11.32
CA GLN A 231 -3.81 -21.11 11.22
C GLN A 231 -3.76 -21.87 12.54
N GLU A 232 -4.91 -22.41 12.96
CA GLU A 232 -5.04 -23.29 14.11
C GLU A 232 -4.74 -24.75 13.74
N ASP A 233 -4.51 -25.60 14.76
CA ASP A 233 -4.24 -27.03 14.59
C ASP A 233 -5.34 -27.79 13.81
N ASN A 234 -6.58 -27.30 13.84
CA ASN A 234 -7.72 -27.88 13.11
C ASN A 234 -7.81 -27.40 11.64
N GLY A 235 -6.86 -26.57 11.18
CA GLY A 235 -6.78 -26.02 9.83
C GLY A 235 -7.57 -24.73 9.60
N ARG A 236 -8.38 -24.29 10.56
CA ARG A 236 -9.07 -22.99 10.53
C ARG A 236 -8.06 -21.86 10.52
N VAL A 237 -8.34 -20.81 9.75
CA VAL A 237 -7.54 -19.58 9.76
C VAL A 237 -8.36 -18.47 10.41
N ASN A 238 -7.80 -17.85 11.45
CA ASN A 238 -8.49 -16.80 12.19
C ASN A 238 -8.54 -15.50 11.38
N GLY A 239 -9.72 -14.88 11.35
CA GLY A 239 -9.91 -13.55 10.79
C GLY A 239 -9.45 -12.44 11.75
N PRO A 240 -9.47 -11.17 11.31
CA PRO A 240 -9.18 -10.03 12.16
C PRO A 240 -10.18 -9.90 13.32
N GLU A 241 -9.72 -9.44 14.47
CA GLU A 241 -10.55 -9.22 15.65
C GLU A 241 -11.66 -8.18 15.39
N GLY A 242 -12.84 -8.39 15.96
CA GLY A 242 -13.91 -7.38 16.01
C GLY A 242 -14.83 -7.31 14.78
N ILE A 243 -14.63 -8.13 13.74
CA ILE A 243 -15.60 -8.26 12.63
C ILE A 243 -16.71 -9.25 13.03
N ILE A 244 -17.48 -8.90 14.06
CA ILE A 244 -18.68 -9.64 14.44
C ILE A 244 -19.90 -8.80 14.02
N HIS A 245 -20.87 -9.41 13.34
CA HIS A 245 -22.16 -8.76 13.11
C HIS A 245 -22.78 -8.37 14.46
N PRO A 246 -23.26 -7.13 14.67
CA PRO A 246 -23.75 -6.64 15.96
C PRO A 246 -24.87 -7.47 16.63
N GLY A 247 -25.49 -8.43 15.92
CA GLY A 247 -26.48 -9.36 16.47
C GLY A 247 -25.93 -10.71 16.94
N LEU A 248 -24.68 -11.07 16.59
CA LEU A 248 -24.08 -12.37 16.91
C LEU A 248 -23.48 -12.44 18.33
N ASP A 249 -23.53 -11.34 19.09
CA ASP A 249 -22.91 -11.25 20.41
C ASP A 249 -23.67 -12.07 21.49
N ASN A 250 -24.88 -12.54 21.19
CA ASN A 250 -25.78 -13.14 22.18
C ASN A 250 -25.71 -14.68 22.26
N GLY A 251 -24.53 -15.23 22.63
CA GLY A 251 -24.49 -16.38 23.55
C GLY A 251 -24.05 -17.77 23.04
N ASN A 252 -23.40 -17.94 21.89
CA ASN A 252 -22.77 -19.22 21.52
C ASN A 252 -21.31 -19.00 21.11
N ALA A 253 -20.38 -19.37 22.00
CA ALA A 253 -18.94 -19.23 21.78
C ALA A 253 -18.45 -20.02 20.55
N ASP A 254 -18.98 -21.23 20.32
CA ASP A 254 -18.61 -22.05 19.16
C ASP A 254 -19.09 -21.42 17.85
N PHE A 255 -20.31 -20.88 17.84
CA PHE A 255 -20.84 -20.18 16.67
C PHE A 255 -20.07 -18.90 16.40
N ARG A 256 -19.76 -18.12 17.43
CA ARG A 256 -18.94 -16.90 17.31
C ARG A 256 -17.57 -17.24 16.75
N HIS A 257 -16.91 -18.21 17.38
CA HIS A 257 -15.63 -18.71 16.94
C HIS A 257 -15.73 -19.07 15.46
N TRP A 258 -16.61 -19.99 15.05
CA TRP A 258 -16.85 -20.31 13.63
C TRP A 258 -17.06 -19.06 12.75
N ALA A 259 -17.96 -18.16 13.12
CA ALA A 259 -18.33 -16.96 12.37
C ALA A 259 -17.17 -15.98 12.16
N GLU A 260 -16.22 -15.90 13.08
CA GLU A 260 -15.04 -15.04 12.98
C GLU A 260 -13.97 -15.55 12.01
N GLY A 261 -13.97 -16.86 11.69
CA GLY A 261 -12.90 -17.48 10.89
C GLY A 261 -13.36 -18.15 9.59
N TYR A 262 -14.66 -18.36 9.38
CA TYR A 262 -15.13 -19.13 8.22
C TYR A 262 -14.70 -18.49 6.88
N HIS A 263 -14.87 -17.18 6.73
CA HIS A 263 -14.56 -16.48 5.49
C HIS A 263 -13.05 -16.51 5.21
N THR A 264 -12.24 -16.16 6.21
CA THR A 264 -10.78 -16.20 6.11
C THR A 264 -10.27 -17.62 5.80
N THR A 265 -10.91 -18.65 6.38
CA THR A 265 -10.61 -20.05 6.07
C THR A 265 -10.95 -20.40 4.62
N ILE A 266 -12.13 -20.02 4.13
CA ILE A 266 -12.56 -20.26 2.75
C ILE A 266 -11.61 -19.58 1.75
N VAL A 267 -11.29 -18.31 1.99
CA VAL A 267 -10.42 -17.54 1.10
C VAL A 267 -8.99 -18.08 1.13
N THR A 268 -8.47 -18.50 2.29
CA THR A 268 -7.14 -19.12 2.37
C THR A 268 -7.10 -20.47 1.64
N ALA A 269 -8.15 -21.29 1.78
CA ALA A 269 -8.29 -22.53 1.02
C ALA A 269 -8.34 -22.25 -0.49
N LEU A 270 -9.10 -21.24 -0.92
CA LEU A 270 -9.18 -20.81 -2.32
C LEU A 270 -7.82 -20.33 -2.85
N ALA A 271 -7.06 -19.56 -2.06
CA ALA A 271 -5.70 -19.16 -2.42
C ALA A 271 -4.82 -20.38 -2.67
N GLY A 272 -4.91 -21.41 -1.81
CA GLY A 272 -4.18 -22.67 -1.97
C GLY A 272 -4.61 -23.47 -3.19
N LEU A 273 -5.90 -23.44 -3.55
CA LEU A 273 -6.41 -24.05 -4.78
C LEU A 273 -5.86 -23.33 -6.02
N LEU A 274 -5.92 -22.00 -6.06
CA LEU A 274 -5.36 -21.19 -7.15
C LEU A 274 -3.84 -21.36 -7.28
N ALA A 275 -3.12 -21.43 -6.15
CA ALA A 275 -1.68 -21.65 -6.10
C ALA A 275 -1.24 -23.02 -6.65
N ARG A 276 -2.10 -24.04 -6.56
CA ARG A 276 -1.81 -25.40 -7.04
C ARG A 276 -2.49 -25.75 -8.36
N SER A 277 -3.44 -24.93 -8.83
CA SER A 277 -4.24 -25.25 -10.00
C SER A 277 -3.36 -25.42 -11.26
N PRO A 278 -3.48 -26.55 -11.97
CA PRO A 278 -2.82 -26.74 -13.27
C PRO A 278 -3.42 -25.82 -14.36
N ARG A 279 -4.59 -25.24 -14.11
CA ARG A 279 -5.32 -24.34 -15.02
C ARG A 279 -5.00 -22.86 -14.78
N ARG A 280 -4.11 -22.56 -13.81
CA ARG A 280 -3.74 -21.18 -13.53
C ARG A 280 -3.02 -20.58 -14.74
N LEU A 281 -3.42 -19.37 -15.13
CA LEU A 281 -2.65 -18.56 -16.05
C LEU A 281 -1.28 -18.25 -15.43
N THR A 282 -0.19 -18.48 -16.15
CA THR A 282 1.15 -18.07 -15.70
C THR A 282 1.61 -16.88 -16.52
N GLY A 283 2.14 -15.87 -15.84
CA GLY A 283 2.76 -14.71 -16.46
C GLY A 283 3.99 -14.29 -15.67
N PRO A 284 5.04 -13.79 -16.33
CA PRO A 284 6.13 -13.17 -15.60
C PRO A 284 5.61 -11.97 -14.83
N ARG A 285 6.11 -11.73 -13.62
CA ARG A 285 5.83 -10.48 -12.91
C ARG A 285 6.15 -9.29 -13.81
N PRO A 286 5.18 -8.41 -14.10
CA PRO A 286 5.44 -7.23 -14.90
C PRO A 286 6.53 -6.39 -14.23
N ASN A 287 7.59 -6.09 -14.98
CA ASN A 287 8.61 -5.15 -14.52
C ASN A 287 8.07 -3.74 -14.68
N LEU A 288 7.24 -3.31 -13.74
CA LEU A 288 6.86 -1.93 -13.61
C LEU A 288 7.72 -1.25 -12.55
N ARG A 289 8.04 0.00 -12.84
CA ARG A 289 8.55 0.92 -11.84
C ARG A 289 7.36 1.73 -11.35
N ALA A 290 7.32 1.93 -10.04
CA ALA A 290 6.42 2.90 -9.45
C ALA A 290 6.56 4.22 -10.22
N THR A 291 5.42 4.85 -10.51
CA THR A 291 5.43 6.12 -11.23
C THR A 291 6.06 7.17 -10.34
N ASP A 292 7.18 7.75 -10.78
CA ASP A 292 7.87 8.79 -10.02
C ASP A 292 6.92 9.97 -9.76
N VAL A 293 6.77 10.35 -8.50
CA VAL A 293 6.05 11.58 -8.13
C VAL A 293 6.90 12.78 -8.54
N PRO A 294 6.38 13.75 -9.32
CA PRO A 294 7.16 14.91 -9.73
C PRO A 294 7.43 15.85 -8.54
N LEU A 295 8.65 15.78 -7.96
CA LEU A 295 9.00 16.53 -6.75
C LEU A 295 9.55 17.94 -7.01
N GLY A 296 9.93 18.27 -8.25
CA GLY A 296 10.64 19.50 -8.58
C GLY A 296 9.85 20.79 -8.25
N ALA A 297 8.60 20.88 -8.71
CA ALA A 297 7.76 22.04 -8.45
C ALA A 297 7.35 22.17 -6.96
N PRO A 298 6.90 21.09 -6.29
CA PRO A 298 6.60 21.15 -4.86
C PRO A 298 7.79 21.58 -4.00
N LEU A 299 8.98 21.01 -4.25
CA LEU A 299 10.20 21.39 -3.52
C LEU A 299 10.56 22.85 -3.75
N ARG A 300 10.49 23.36 -4.99
CA ARG A 300 10.79 24.77 -5.29
C ARG A 300 9.92 25.71 -4.47
N GLN A 301 8.60 25.49 -4.46
CA GLN A 301 7.65 26.36 -3.74
C GLN A 301 7.92 26.33 -2.23
N ALA A 302 8.15 25.15 -1.66
CA ALA A 302 8.42 25.02 -0.23
C ALA A 302 9.77 25.60 0.19
N VAL A 303 10.80 25.53 -0.66
CA VAL A 303 12.10 26.19 -0.44
C VAL A 303 11.92 27.69 -0.35
N VAL A 304 11.22 28.31 -1.31
CA VAL A 304 10.96 29.76 -1.30
C VAL A 304 10.19 30.14 -0.03
N TRP A 305 9.12 29.41 0.28
CA TRP A 305 8.31 29.66 1.48
C TRP A 305 9.14 29.59 2.77
N LEU A 306 10.01 28.56 2.92
CA LEU A 306 10.88 28.42 4.07
C LEU A 306 11.90 29.54 4.16
N CYS A 307 12.52 29.95 3.06
CA CYS A 307 13.46 31.06 3.06
C CYS A 307 12.79 32.35 3.55
N ASP A 308 11.64 32.70 3.00
CA ASP A 308 10.89 33.91 3.37
C ASP A 308 10.47 33.87 4.84
N HIS A 309 9.94 32.73 5.31
CA HIS A 309 9.49 32.59 6.68
C HIS A 309 10.65 32.58 7.68
N SER A 310 11.74 31.87 7.38
CA SER A 310 12.90 31.83 8.27
C SER A 310 13.53 33.21 8.43
N MET A 311 13.65 34.02 7.38
CA MET A 311 14.21 35.38 7.48
C MET A 311 13.40 36.33 8.39
N MET A 312 12.14 36.00 8.71
CA MET A 312 11.33 36.75 9.67
C MET A 312 11.44 36.22 11.11
N GLN A 313 12.14 35.10 11.33
CA GLN A 313 12.30 34.49 12.65
C GLN A 313 13.62 34.92 13.31
N ASP A 314 13.68 34.78 14.63
CA ASP A 314 14.96 34.82 15.34
C ASP A 314 15.95 33.79 14.72
N PRO A 315 17.23 34.15 14.50
CA PRO A 315 18.20 33.24 13.91
C PRO A 315 18.33 31.88 14.62
N ARG A 316 18.11 31.80 15.93
CA ARG A 316 18.13 30.51 16.66
C ARG A 316 16.96 29.61 16.25
N VAL A 317 15.79 30.18 16.01
CA VAL A 317 14.57 29.42 15.64
C VAL A 317 14.55 29.10 14.14
N GLY A 318 14.95 30.06 13.31
CA GLY A 318 14.81 29.93 11.86
C GLY A 318 15.90 29.13 11.16
N LEU A 319 17.05 28.89 11.82
CA LEU A 319 18.21 28.21 11.21
C LEU A 319 17.84 26.84 10.61
N ALA A 320 17.09 26.02 11.33
CA ALA A 320 16.68 24.71 10.85
C ALA A 320 15.79 24.78 9.58
N GLY A 321 15.03 25.86 9.40
CA GLY A 321 14.23 26.09 8.19
C GLY A 321 15.10 26.48 6.99
N VAL A 322 16.06 27.39 7.17
CA VAL A 322 17.03 27.75 6.12
C VAL A 322 17.86 26.54 5.69
N THR A 323 18.30 25.72 6.64
CA THR A 323 19.02 24.48 6.36
C THR A 323 18.17 23.51 5.54
N ALA A 324 16.90 23.30 5.91
CA ALA A 324 15.99 22.47 5.13
C ALA A 324 15.75 23.04 3.72
N ALA A 325 15.58 24.36 3.59
CA ALA A 325 15.45 25.04 2.31
C ALA A 325 16.69 24.82 1.42
N ALA A 326 17.90 24.91 1.98
CA ALA A 326 19.13 24.64 1.26
C ALA A 326 19.25 23.18 0.80
N ILE A 327 18.84 22.21 1.64
CA ILE A 327 18.78 20.78 1.28
C ILE A 327 17.81 20.58 0.10
N GLY A 328 16.62 21.18 0.17
CA GLY A 328 15.62 21.14 -0.91
C GLY A 328 16.13 21.75 -2.21
N ALA A 329 16.69 22.96 -2.13
CA ALA A 329 17.27 23.68 -3.26
C ALA A 329 18.39 22.86 -3.95
N ALA A 330 19.25 22.22 -3.16
CA ALA A 330 20.29 21.35 -3.68
C ALA A 330 19.74 20.10 -4.38
N ALA A 331 18.67 19.49 -3.85
CA ALA A 331 18.06 18.30 -4.45
C ALA A 331 17.45 18.57 -5.83
N ILE A 332 16.92 19.78 -6.05
CA ILE A 332 16.38 20.22 -7.35
C ILE A 332 17.41 21.02 -8.19
N GLN A 333 18.68 20.99 -7.81
CA GLN A 333 19.79 21.67 -8.50
C GLN A 333 19.62 23.20 -8.66
N GLN A 334 18.94 23.87 -7.73
CA GLN A 334 18.65 25.30 -7.76
C GLN A 334 19.10 26.00 -6.47
N ARG A 335 20.38 25.85 -6.15
CA ARG A 335 20.99 26.41 -4.93
C ARG A 335 20.80 27.91 -4.77
N HIS A 336 20.61 28.64 -5.88
CA HIS A 336 20.37 30.08 -5.85
C HIS A 336 19.09 30.47 -5.08
N LEU A 337 18.11 29.57 -4.96
CA LEU A 337 16.87 29.85 -4.23
C LEU A 337 17.10 30.06 -2.72
N ALA A 338 18.02 29.30 -2.13
CA ALA A 338 18.30 29.38 -0.68
C ALA A 338 19.45 30.35 -0.35
N ARG A 339 20.21 30.80 -1.34
CA ARG A 339 21.42 31.61 -1.16
C ARG A 339 21.18 32.90 -0.35
N PRO A 340 20.15 33.72 -0.62
CA PRO A 340 19.93 34.95 0.16
C PRO A 340 19.71 34.69 1.65
N ALA A 341 18.91 33.67 1.98
CA ALA A 341 18.65 33.29 3.37
C ALA A 341 19.91 32.73 4.06
N LEU A 342 20.72 31.93 3.34
CA LEU A 342 22.01 31.44 3.86
C LEU A 342 22.97 32.59 4.19
N GLU A 343 23.12 33.56 3.29
CA GLU A 343 23.98 34.74 3.49
C GLU A 343 23.48 35.61 4.65
N HIS A 344 22.16 35.82 4.74
CA HIS A 344 21.53 36.53 5.87
C HIS A 344 21.89 35.86 7.21
N TYR A 345 21.70 34.54 7.32
CA TYR A 345 22.00 33.81 8.56
C TYR A 345 23.50 33.75 8.87
N ALA A 346 24.35 33.63 7.86
CA ALA A 346 25.80 33.61 8.05
C ALA A 346 26.31 34.89 8.72
N VAL A 347 25.76 36.05 8.32
CA VAL A 347 26.10 37.36 8.92
C VAL A 347 25.57 37.46 10.35
N HIS A 348 24.30 37.12 10.59
CA HIS A 348 23.68 37.27 11.91
C HIS A 348 24.25 36.29 12.95
N LEU A 349 24.76 35.14 12.50
CA LEU A 349 25.36 34.13 13.36
C LEU A 349 26.89 34.20 13.37
N ALA A 350 27.53 35.18 12.72
CA ALA A 350 29.00 35.25 12.58
C ALA A 350 29.74 35.15 13.93
N ASP A 351 29.14 35.74 14.98
CA ASP A 351 29.64 35.78 16.36
C ASP A 351 28.74 35.04 17.36
N ALA A 352 27.93 34.08 16.88
CA ALA A 352 27.08 33.26 17.74
C ALA A 352 27.87 32.47 18.80
N ASP A 353 27.26 32.33 19.97
CA ASP A 353 27.76 31.49 21.06
C ASP A 353 27.85 30.01 20.61
N PRO A 354 28.93 29.27 20.93
CA PRO A 354 29.02 27.82 20.69
C PRO A 354 27.80 27.01 21.17
N ASP A 355 27.17 27.42 22.26
CA ASP A 355 25.99 26.74 22.81
C ASP A 355 24.83 26.72 21.81
N LEU A 356 24.69 27.76 20.99
CA LEU A 356 23.68 27.81 19.91
C LEU A 356 23.88 26.64 18.94
N TRP A 357 25.11 26.38 18.50
CA TRP A 357 25.38 25.30 17.55
C TRP A 357 25.20 23.91 18.17
N GLN A 358 25.51 23.79 19.46
CA GLN A 358 25.27 22.58 20.23
C GLN A 358 23.77 22.30 20.37
N GLU A 359 22.95 23.31 20.69
CA GLU A 359 21.48 23.20 20.79
C GLU A 359 20.85 22.72 19.47
N GLN A 360 21.36 23.19 18.33
CA GLN A 360 20.86 22.83 17.00
C GLN A 360 21.29 21.42 16.56
N GLY A 361 22.37 20.92 17.17
CA GLY A 361 22.94 19.62 16.88
C GLY A 361 23.70 19.54 15.55
N MET A 362 24.50 18.47 15.42
CA MET A 362 25.34 18.23 14.24
C MET A 362 24.55 17.98 12.96
N GLU A 363 23.24 17.68 13.05
CA GLU A 363 22.39 17.54 11.87
C GLU A 363 22.18 18.87 11.16
N VAL A 364 21.73 19.89 11.90
CA VAL A 364 21.47 21.20 11.33
C VAL A 364 22.77 21.94 11.05
N ALA A 365 23.72 21.94 11.99
CA ALA A 365 24.98 22.67 11.86
C ALA A 365 25.83 22.18 10.68
N GLY A 366 25.95 20.85 10.52
CA GLY A 366 26.74 20.25 9.44
C GLY A 366 26.14 20.50 8.05
N GLU A 367 24.82 20.36 7.89
CA GLU A 367 24.13 20.64 6.62
C GLU A 367 24.18 22.13 6.27
N PHE A 368 24.03 23.02 7.26
CA PHE A 368 24.15 24.45 7.06
C PHE A 368 25.56 24.83 6.58
N ALA A 369 26.61 24.26 7.18
CA ALA A 369 27.99 24.47 6.72
C ALA A 369 28.24 23.97 5.30
N LEU A 370 27.70 22.80 4.93
CA LEU A 370 27.77 22.29 3.56
C LEU A 370 27.08 23.24 2.57
N ALA A 371 25.93 23.79 2.95
CA ALA A 371 25.19 24.76 2.14
C ALA A 371 25.93 26.09 1.98
N LEU A 372 26.55 26.62 3.05
CA LEU A 372 27.39 27.81 3.01
C LEU A 372 28.59 27.61 2.09
N ARG A 373 29.32 26.50 2.25
CA ARG A 373 30.45 26.16 1.37
C ARG A 373 30.03 26.05 -0.09
N ALA A 374 28.88 25.44 -0.36
CA ALA A 374 28.35 25.30 -1.71
C ALA A 374 27.87 26.62 -2.34
N SER A 375 27.62 27.67 -1.54
CA SER A 375 27.24 29.01 -1.98
C SER A 375 28.41 30.01 -2.00
N GLY A 376 29.57 29.62 -1.47
CA GLY A 376 30.73 30.50 -1.33
C GLY A 376 30.65 31.46 -0.14
N ALA A 377 29.73 31.22 0.80
CA ALA A 377 29.63 31.96 2.04
C ALA A 377 30.37 31.25 3.19
N SER A 378 30.70 31.99 4.25
CA SER A 378 31.32 31.46 5.47
C SER A 378 30.65 32.03 6.72
N CYS A 379 30.71 31.28 7.81
CA CYS A 379 30.20 31.69 9.12
C CYS A 379 31.26 31.36 10.18
N PRO A 380 32.03 32.36 10.68
CA PRO A 380 33.19 32.12 11.53
C PRO A 380 32.90 31.35 12.83
N SER A 381 31.80 31.66 13.52
CA SER A 381 31.39 30.95 14.74
C SER A 381 31.13 29.45 14.47
N LEU A 382 30.44 29.13 13.37
CA LEU A 382 30.16 27.76 12.95
C LEU A 382 31.43 27.00 12.60
N GLU A 383 32.35 27.64 11.86
CA GLU A 383 33.64 27.02 11.54
C GLU A 383 34.45 26.70 12.79
N ARG A 384 34.44 27.61 13.79
CA ARG A 384 35.09 27.39 15.08
C ARG A 384 34.46 26.21 15.80
N PHE A 385 33.12 26.19 15.89
CA PHE A 385 32.38 25.07 16.49
C PHE A 385 32.75 23.74 15.83
N LEU A 386 32.64 23.64 14.50
CA LEU A 386 32.91 22.41 13.75
C LEU A 386 34.37 21.95 13.87
N LYS A 387 35.34 22.87 13.91
CA LYS A 387 36.75 22.55 14.16
C LYS A 387 36.95 21.96 15.56
N THR A 388 36.33 22.54 16.58
CA THR A 388 36.35 22.01 17.95
C THR A 388 35.71 20.62 18.00
N THR A 389 34.53 20.44 17.42
CA THR A 389 33.85 19.13 17.36
C THR A 389 34.70 18.09 16.61
N ALA A 390 35.31 18.45 15.49
CA ALA A 390 36.21 17.57 14.75
C ALA A 390 37.45 17.19 15.57
N GLY A 391 38.02 18.13 16.35
CA GLY A 391 39.11 17.83 17.27
C GLY A 391 38.72 16.81 18.34
N VAL A 392 37.53 16.95 18.93
CA VAL A 392 37.00 15.99 19.91
C VAL A 392 36.78 14.62 19.25
N VAL A 393 36.08 14.56 18.12
CA VAL A 393 35.81 13.30 17.40
C VAL A 393 37.11 12.62 16.97
N GLY A 394 38.09 13.40 16.50
CA GLY A 394 39.39 12.88 16.07
C GLY A 394 40.24 12.31 17.21
N SER A 395 39.91 12.63 18.47
CA SER A 395 40.55 12.06 19.66
C SER A 395 39.89 10.76 20.16
N LEU A 396 38.76 10.35 19.59
CA LEU A 396 38.06 9.13 19.98
C LEU A 396 38.67 7.91 19.30
N ASP A 397 39.06 6.91 20.10
CA ASP A 397 39.52 5.60 19.59
C ASP A 397 38.38 4.79 18.95
N ARG A 398 37.14 5.01 19.40
CA ARG A 398 35.93 4.34 18.88
C ARG A 398 34.80 5.35 18.77
N ILE A 399 34.13 5.34 17.61
CA ILE A 399 33.02 6.25 17.33
C ILE A 399 31.71 5.48 17.54
N PRO A 400 30.84 5.93 18.47
CA PRO A 400 29.50 5.38 18.62
C PRO A 400 28.72 5.37 17.30
N ALA A 401 27.93 4.32 17.06
CA ALA A 401 27.23 4.14 15.79
C ALA A 401 26.20 5.25 15.49
N ASP A 402 25.62 5.85 16.52
CA ASP A 402 24.71 7.01 16.46
C ASP A 402 25.42 8.30 16.02
N LEU A 403 26.74 8.40 16.23
CA LEU A 403 27.55 9.54 15.76
C LEU A 403 28.06 9.37 14.32
N ALA A 404 27.92 8.19 13.72
CA ALA A 404 28.47 7.87 12.40
C ALA A 404 28.09 8.90 11.32
N TYR A 405 26.83 9.35 11.33
CA TYR A 405 26.35 10.34 10.36
C TYR A 405 27.05 11.71 10.55
N GLY A 406 27.18 12.17 11.80
CA GLY A 406 27.87 13.43 12.11
C GLY A 406 29.34 13.40 11.67
N VAL A 407 30.00 12.25 11.82
CA VAL A 407 31.38 12.04 11.39
C VAL A 407 31.50 12.07 9.87
N GLN A 408 30.61 11.39 9.15
CA GLN A 408 30.58 11.44 7.68
C GLN A 408 30.38 12.87 7.15
N ARG A 409 29.59 13.70 7.84
CA ARG A 409 29.46 15.13 7.50
C ARG A 409 30.76 15.89 7.71
N LEU A 410 31.43 15.71 8.85
CA LEU A 410 32.73 16.35 9.12
C LEU A 410 33.80 15.95 8.08
N ILE A 411 33.79 14.69 7.64
CA ILE A 411 34.64 14.21 6.53
C ILE A 411 34.27 14.92 5.23
N SER A 412 32.96 15.02 4.91
CA SER A 412 32.47 15.71 3.71
C SER A 412 32.83 17.21 3.69
N LEU A 413 32.93 17.81 4.88
CA LEU A 413 33.41 19.18 5.07
C LEU A 413 34.94 19.31 4.99
N GLY A 414 35.69 18.21 4.98
CA GLY A 414 37.15 18.20 4.98
C GLY A 414 37.77 18.53 6.34
N LEU A 415 37.01 18.37 7.43
CA LEU A 415 37.48 18.62 8.81
C LEU A 415 38.06 17.37 9.47
N LEU A 416 37.76 16.19 8.93
CA LEU A 416 38.31 14.90 9.35
C LEU A 416 38.84 14.14 8.13
N PRO A 417 39.92 13.34 8.29
CA PRO A 417 40.41 12.50 7.21
C PRO A 417 39.43 11.36 6.90
N PRO A 418 39.33 10.87 5.65
CA PRO A 418 38.49 9.72 5.31
C PRO A 418 38.81 8.46 6.12
N SER A 419 40.05 8.31 6.60
CA SER A 419 40.46 7.18 7.45
C SER A 419 39.68 7.09 8.77
N THR A 420 39.10 8.19 9.25
CA THR A 420 38.28 8.20 10.48
C THR A 420 37.05 7.29 10.38
N THR A 421 36.58 6.93 9.17
CA THR A 421 35.49 5.96 9.02
C THR A 421 35.85 4.56 9.52
N ALA A 422 37.14 4.22 9.61
CA ALA A 422 37.58 2.93 10.15
C ALA A 422 37.27 2.76 11.65
N ALA A 423 37.11 3.88 12.38
CA ALA A 423 36.72 3.89 13.79
C ALA A 423 35.20 3.79 14.00
N ILE A 424 34.40 3.86 12.93
CA ILE A 424 32.95 3.64 12.97
C ILE A 424 32.72 2.12 12.91
N PRO A 425 32.00 1.52 13.86
CA PRO A 425 31.59 0.13 13.79
C PRO A 425 30.96 -0.14 12.42
N ARG A 426 31.43 -1.18 11.72
CA ARG A 426 30.78 -1.62 10.48
C ARG A 426 29.34 -1.93 10.81
N GLN A 427 28.42 -1.05 10.38
CA GLN A 427 27.00 -1.38 10.41
C GLN A 427 26.85 -2.61 9.52
N SER A 428 26.14 -3.62 10.05
CA SER A 428 25.75 -4.80 9.28
C SER A 428 25.25 -4.33 7.92
N THR A 429 25.90 -4.79 6.85
CA THR A 429 25.59 -4.33 5.50
C THR A 429 24.08 -4.48 5.28
N PRO A 430 23.36 -3.45 4.80
CA PRO A 430 21.89 -3.50 4.57
C PRO A 430 21.43 -4.58 3.59
N HIS A 431 22.34 -5.41 3.09
CA HIS A 431 22.10 -6.40 2.04
C HIS A 431 21.18 -7.56 2.45
N GLU A 432 20.82 -7.69 3.72
CA GLU A 432 19.88 -8.71 4.20
C GLU A 432 18.44 -8.20 4.42
N GLN A 433 18.18 -6.89 4.32
CA GLN A 433 16.80 -6.39 4.36
C GLN A 433 16.14 -6.52 2.99
N ARG A 434 15.78 -7.75 2.61
CA ARG A 434 15.01 -8.02 1.39
C ARG A 434 13.52 -7.68 1.52
N ALA A 435 12.99 -7.53 2.73
CA ALA A 435 11.59 -7.24 2.98
C ALA A 435 11.35 -5.77 3.35
N TYR A 436 10.23 -5.22 2.86
CA TYR A 436 9.76 -3.89 3.29
C TYR A 436 9.47 -3.91 4.79
N LEU A 437 9.85 -2.84 5.49
CA LEU A 437 9.71 -2.75 6.95
C LEU A 437 8.23 -2.59 7.34
N LEU A 438 7.60 -3.66 7.85
CA LEU A 438 6.18 -3.64 8.27
C LEU A 438 5.89 -2.47 9.23
N GLN A 439 6.77 -2.24 10.21
CA GLN A 439 6.63 -1.12 11.15
C GLN A 439 6.60 0.25 10.45
N ALA A 440 7.34 0.42 9.35
CA ALA A 440 7.30 1.66 8.58
C ALA A 440 5.96 1.80 7.83
N ALA A 441 5.39 0.70 7.33
CA ALA A 441 4.06 0.71 6.72
C ALA A 441 2.98 1.17 7.73
N VAL A 442 3.00 0.62 8.95
CA VAL A 442 2.11 1.04 10.05
C VAL A 442 2.31 2.51 10.38
N CYS A 443 3.56 2.95 10.60
CA CYS A 443 3.87 4.34 10.91
C CYS A 443 3.37 5.32 9.83
N LEU A 444 3.51 4.97 8.54
CA LEU A 444 3.02 5.81 7.45
C LEU A 444 1.49 5.91 7.47
N ARG A 445 0.80 4.79 7.68
CA ARG A 445 -0.66 4.75 7.72
C ARG A 445 -1.22 5.49 8.93
N GLU A 446 -0.71 5.23 10.12
CA GLU A 446 -1.11 5.96 11.33
C GLU A 446 -0.88 7.46 11.16
N ALA A 447 0.28 7.87 10.64
CA ALA A 447 0.60 9.28 10.44
C ALA A 447 -0.29 9.95 9.39
N SER A 448 -0.73 9.23 8.35
CA SER A 448 -1.71 9.77 7.39
C SER A 448 -3.09 9.91 8.02
N ASP A 449 -3.54 8.92 8.78
CA ASP A 449 -4.89 8.88 9.37
C ASP A 449 -5.03 9.92 10.49
N THR A 450 -3.97 10.15 11.26
CA THR A 450 -3.92 11.14 12.35
C THR A 450 -3.38 12.51 11.92
N TYR A 451 -3.09 12.69 10.62
CA TYR A 451 -2.57 13.93 10.05
C TYR A 451 -1.24 14.42 10.68
N HIS A 452 -0.40 13.51 11.15
CA HIS A 452 0.93 13.80 11.72
C HIS A 452 2.02 13.89 10.63
N LEU A 453 1.99 14.98 9.84
CA LEU A 453 2.90 15.16 8.69
C LEU A 453 4.40 15.14 9.03
N GLY A 454 4.79 15.54 10.24
CA GLY A 454 6.16 15.42 10.73
C GLY A 454 6.62 13.96 10.84
N ARG A 455 5.81 13.10 11.46
CA ARG A 455 6.07 11.65 11.58
C ARG A 455 6.08 11.00 10.20
N LEU A 456 5.10 11.33 9.36
CA LEU A 456 5.03 10.86 7.97
C LEU A 456 6.32 11.20 7.19
N SER A 457 6.75 12.46 7.24
CA SER A 457 7.97 12.94 6.58
C SER A 457 9.21 12.22 7.10
N GLY A 458 9.32 12.04 8.42
CA GLY A 458 10.41 11.29 9.03
C GLY A 458 10.49 9.85 8.52
N THR A 459 9.36 9.14 8.46
CA THR A 459 9.31 7.76 7.95
C THR A 459 9.62 7.68 6.45
N ILE A 460 9.11 8.61 5.63
CA ILE A 460 9.47 8.72 4.20
C ILE A 460 10.98 8.92 4.03
N ARG A 461 11.58 9.82 4.81
CA ARG A 461 13.02 10.10 4.78
C ARG A 461 13.83 8.84 5.08
N THR A 462 13.46 8.12 6.15
CA THR A 462 14.13 6.87 6.53
C THR A 462 14.01 5.81 5.43
N LEU A 463 12.81 5.60 4.88
CA LEU A 463 12.58 4.64 3.80
C LEU A 463 13.38 4.99 2.54
N ALA A 464 13.47 6.26 2.18
CA ALA A 464 14.28 6.69 1.05
C ALA A 464 15.79 6.43 1.31
N GLN A 465 16.28 6.73 2.51
CA GLN A 465 17.67 6.47 2.89
C GLN A 465 18.03 4.98 2.89
N THR A 466 17.09 4.12 3.25
CA THR A 466 17.30 2.66 3.32
C THR A 466 16.98 1.94 2.01
N GLY A 467 16.76 2.66 0.90
CA GLY A 467 16.59 2.08 -0.42
C GLY A 467 15.13 1.79 -0.81
N TRP A 468 14.18 1.97 0.09
CA TRP A 468 12.75 1.72 -0.11
C TRP A 468 11.97 2.88 -0.74
N GLY A 469 12.66 3.94 -1.19
CA GLY A 469 12.02 5.09 -1.85
C GLY A 469 11.14 4.72 -3.04
N GLN A 470 11.50 3.70 -3.82
CA GLN A 470 10.76 3.28 -5.02
C GLN A 470 9.63 2.27 -4.73
N HIS A 471 9.48 1.83 -3.49
CA HIS A 471 8.37 0.94 -3.11
C HIS A 471 7.03 1.69 -3.21
N ARG A 472 5.98 1.01 -3.66
CA ARG A 472 4.65 1.60 -3.89
C ARG A 472 4.10 2.33 -2.65
N ILE A 473 4.23 1.74 -1.45
CA ILE A 473 3.80 2.39 -0.20
C ILE A 473 4.53 3.72 0.01
N THR A 474 5.84 3.77 -0.21
CA THR A 474 6.64 4.99 -0.06
C THR A 474 6.26 6.04 -1.09
N GLN A 475 6.05 5.64 -2.34
CA GLN A 475 5.63 6.56 -3.41
C GLN A 475 4.23 7.12 -3.15
N ASP A 476 3.31 6.31 -2.66
CA ASP A 476 1.97 6.76 -2.25
C ASP A 476 2.04 7.68 -1.01
N ALA A 477 2.96 7.44 -0.07
CA ALA A 477 3.23 8.37 1.02
C ALA A 477 3.77 9.72 0.55
N ILE A 478 4.71 9.70 -0.41
CA ILE A 478 5.25 10.89 -1.05
C ILE A 478 4.16 11.66 -1.80
N ALA A 479 3.29 10.95 -2.55
CA ALA A 479 2.16 11.56 -3.25
C ALA A 479 1.15 12.17 -2.27
N PHE A 480 0.84 11.47 -1.18
CA PHE A 480 -0.02 11.98 -0.11
C PHE A 480 0.55 13.27 0.48
N LEU A 481 1.84 13.26 0.87
CA LEU A 481 2.52 14.41 1.45
C LEU A 481 2.54 15.59 0.48
N THR A 482 2.87 15.35 -0.80
CA THR A 482 2.86 16.36 -1.86
C THR A 482 1.48 16.99 -2.04
N ALA A 483 0.41 16.20 -1.96
CA ALA A 483 -0.96 16.71 -2.03
C ALA A 483 -1.37 17.57 -0.82
N GLN A 484 -0.58 17.60 0.26
CA GLN A 484 -0.80 18.50 1.41
C GLN A 484 -0.18 19.88 1.22
N GLN A 485 0.46 20.15 0.08
CA GLN A 485 1.03 21.47 -0.18
C GLN A 485 -0.07 22.50 -0.43
N THR A 486 0.04 23.64 0.24
CA THR A 486 -0.83 24.81 0.09
C THR A 486 -0.40 25.65 -1.12
N THR A 487 -1.26 26.57 -1.55
CA THR A 487 -0.95 27.49 -2.65
C THR A 487 0.24 28.43 -2.38
N THR A 488 0.63 28.62 -1.12
CA THR A 488 1.81 29.44 -0.73
C THR A 488 3.11 28.63 -0.73
N GLY A 489 3.04 27.31 -0.90
CA GLY A 489 4.20 26.41 -0.85
C GLY A 489 4.43 25.73 0.50
N ALA A 490 3.73 26.14 1.57
CA ALA A 490 3.76 25.46 2.87
C ALA A 490 3.09 24.09 2.82
N PHE A 491 3.45 23.18 3.72
CA PHE A 491 2.80 21.88 3.88
C PHE A 491 1.84 21.82 5.07
N GLY A 492 0.64 21.31 4.80
CA GLY A 492 -0.35 20.89 5.77
C GLY A 492 -1.38 21.96 6.16
N TYR A 493 -2.47 21.45 6.75
CA TYR A 493 -3.61 22.23 7.24
C TYR A 493 -3.81 21.94 8.74
N PRO A 494 -3.06 22.60 9.65
CA PRO A 494 -3.19 22.31 11.08
C PRO A 494 -4.59 22.64 11.60
N ALA A 495 -5.18 21.70 12.33
CA ALA A 495 -6.47 21.89 12.99
C ALA A 495 -6.30 22.73 14.28
N SER A 496 -6.04 24.04 14.10
CA SER A 496 -5.91 25.00 15.20
C SER A 496 -6.50 26.35 14.80
N ASP A 497 -7.34 26.90 15.67
CA ASP A 497 -7.94 28.24 15.50
C ASP A 497 -6.96 29.37 15.82
N ASP A 498 -5.92 29.10 16.63
CA ASP A 498 -4.86 30.07 16.92
C ASP A 498 -3.92 30.22 15.71
N PRO A 499 -3.83 31.42 15.10
CA PRO A 499 -2.95 31.65 13.95
C PRO A 499 -1.48 31.37 14.26
N THR A 500 -1.02 31.63 15.49
CA THR A 500 0.38 31.44 15.87
C THR A 500 0.74 29.96 15.91
N THR A 501 -0.06 29.17 16.61
CA THR A 501 0.07 27.70 16.66
C THR A 501 -0.01 27.09 15.26
N ARG A 502 -0.94 27.57 14.42
CA ARG A 502 -1.07 27.11 13.03
C ARG A 502 0.19 27.41 12.22
N GLN A 503 0.72 28.62 12.31
CA GLN A 503 1.93 29.02 11.59
C GLN A 503 3.16 28.21 12.06
N GLN A 504 3.30 27.99 13.37
CA GLN A 504 4.38 27.17 13.93
C GLN A 504 4.29 25.71 13.46
N ALA A 505 3.10 25.13 13.45
CA ALA A 505 2.88 23.78 12.93
C ALA A 505 3.21 23.68 11.43
N GLN A 506 2.72 24.62 10.62
CA GLN A 506 3.04 24.68 9.18
C GLN A 506 4.53 24.82 8.92
N TYR A 507 5.23 25.66 9.68
CA TYR A 507 6.67 25.82 9.57
C TYR A 507 7.42 24.52 9.87
N SER A 508 7.07 23.85 10.97
CA SER A 508 7.66 22.57 11.37
C SER A 508 7.40 21.44 10.36
N TRP A 509 6.17 21.36 9.84
CA TRP A 509 5.79 20.37 8.83
C TRP A 509 6.45 20.64 7.48
N THR A 510 6.50 21.89 7.04
CA THR A 510 7.18 22.28 5.78
C THR A 510 8.65 21.93 5.83
N ARG A 511 9.33 22.24 6.95
CA ARG A 511 10.73 21.85 7.16
C ARG A 511 10.92 20.34 7.03
N SER A 512 10.10 19.56 7.74
CA SER A 512 10.17 18.10 7.71
C SER A 512 9.91 17.55 6.31
N ALA A 513 8.87 18.05 5.63
CA ALA A 513 8.49 17.63 4.28
C ALA A 513 9.59 17.91 3.26
N VAL A 514 10.19 19.11 3.27
CA VAL A 514 11.28 19.46 2.36
C VAL A 514 12.47 18.50 2.51
N THR A 515 12.88 18.18 3.75
CA THR A 515 13.99 17.23 3.96
C THR A 515 13.67 15.82 3.47
N ALA A 516 12.44 15.35 3.68
CA ALA A 516 11.99 14.05 3.22
C ALA A 516 11.94 13.97 1.69
N LEU A 517 11.30 14.94 1.04
CA LEU A 517 11.16 15.01 -0.41
C LEU A 517 12.51 15.22 -1.11
N ALA A 518 13.41 16.03 -0.53
CA ALA A 518 14.77 16.19 -1.05
C ALA A 518 15.55 14.88 -1.02
N THR A 519 15.37 14.08 0.03
CA THR A 519 16.01 12.75 0.17
C THR A 519 15.46 11.79 -0.88
N ALA A 520 14.14 11.71 -1.03
CA ALA A 520 13.49 10.90 -2.07
C ALA A 520 13.94 11.31 -3.49
N SER A 521 14.02 12.62 -3.77
CA SER A 521 14.48 13.14 -5.05
C SER A 521 15.93 12.77 -5.37
N LYS A 522 16.85 12.82 -4.37
CA LYS A 522 18.24 12.40 -4.56
C LYS A 522 18.33 10.91 -4.89
N GLN A 523 17.57 10.08 -4.19
CA GLN A 523 17.56 8.64 -4.43
C GLN A 523 17.02 8.28 -5.83
N ALA A 524 15.93 8.94 -6.28
CA ALA A 524 15.38 8.74 -7.62
C ALA A 524 16.43 9.03 -8.71
N SER A 525 17.18 10.13 -8.57
CA SER A 525 18.28 10.48 -9.49
C SER A 525 19.40 9.44 -9.52
N LEU A 526 19.78 8.87 -8.36
CA LEU A 526 20.80 7.83 -8.28
C LEU A 526 20.36 6.53 -8.97
N THR A 527 19.10 6.14 -8.78
CA THR A 527 18.53 4.94 -9.44
C THR A 527 18.44 5.14 -10.94
N ALA A 528 17.99 6.31 -11.40
CA ALA A 528 17.94 6.64 -12.83
C ALA A 528 19.33 6.54 -13.49
N GLY A 529 20.35 7.11 -12.85
CA GLY A 529 21.74 7.06 -13.34
C GLY A 529 22.30 5.64 -13.48
N ARG A 530 22.04 4.74 -12.52
CA ARG A 530 22.46 3.33 -12.61
C ARG A 530 21.83 2.60 -13.79
N THR A 531 20.56 2.89 -14.06
CA THR A 531 19.82 2.18 -15.11
C THR A 531 20.22 2.62 -16.51
N ALA A 532 20.60 3.89 -16.70
CA ALA A 532 21.16 4.39 -17.95
C ALA A 532 22.51 3.74 -18.29
N VAL A 533 23.36 3.49 -17.28
CA VAL A 533 24.67 2.85 -17.47
C VAL A 533 24.52 1.38 -17.87
N GLN A 534 23.55 0.65 -17.30
CA GLN A 534 23.31 -0.76 -17.63
C GLN A 534 22.67 -0.96 -19.01
N GLY A 535 21.89 0.01 -19.50
CA GLY A 535 21.27 -0.06 -20.84
C GLY A 535 22.23 0.17 -22.01
N ASN A 536 23.41 0.73 -21.76
CA ASN A 536 24.44 1.04 -22.78
C ASN A 536 25.59 0.02 -22.79
N GLY A 537 25.34 -1.23 -22.40
CA GLY A 537 26.30 -2.33 -22.60
C GLY A 537 26.73 -2.41 -24.08
N PRO A 538 28.00 -2.76 -24.36
CA PRO A 538 28.58 -2.64 -25.69
C PRO A 538 27.74 -3.40 -26.69
N GLY A 539 27.11 -2.66 -27.61
CA GLY A 539 26.43 -3.21 -28.77
C GLY A 539 27.41 -4.16 -29.46
N SER A 540 26.96 -5.39 -29.67
CA SER A 540 27.69 -6.37 -30.47
C SER A 540 28.08 -5.72 -31.79
N GLU A 541 29.39 -5.57 -32.01
CA GLU A 541 29.95 -5.35 -33.32
C GLU A 541 29.44 -6.49 -34.21
N ARG A 542 28.44 -6.19 -35.04
CA ARG A 542 28.11 -7.03 -36.19
C ARG A 542 29.33 -6.96 -37.10
N GLN A 543 30.14 -8.01 -37.10
CA GLN A 543 31.13 -8.23 -38.15
C GLN A 543 30.40 -8.27 -39.50
N PRO A 544 30.83 -7.47 -40.49
CA PRO A 544 30.32 -7.59 -41.85
C PRO A 544 30.81 -8.91 -42.45
N GLN A 545 29.88 -9.67 -43.04
CA GLN A 545 30.19 -10.80 -43.94
C GLN A 545 30.52 -10.29 -45.34
#